data_AF-A0A4U0XHC0-F1
#
_entry.id   AF-A0A4U0XHC0-F1
#
_cell.length_a   1.000
_cell.length_b   1.000
_cell.length_c   1.000
_cell.angle_alpha   90.00
_cell.angle_beta   90.00
_cell.angle_gamma   90.00
#
_symmetry.space_group_name_H-M   'P 1'
#
loop_
_entity.id
_entity.type
_entity.pdbx_description
1 polymer ?
#
loop_
_entity_poly.entity_id
_entity_poly.type
_entity_poly.pdbx_seq_one_letter_code
_entity_poly.pdbx_strand_id
1 'polypeptide(L)'
;MATAKERHPQIYIERNEDPRTRRRTMLMEVLSMGYSRTGTMTMKAALEILGIPTWHWVTMAENPPDLAMWAEAIEAKFNPASGKQPFGRSEFDNLLGYWGACTDQPSVLFVEEL
;
A
#
# COMPACT_ATOMS: atom_id res chain seq x y z
N MET A 1 10.17 -7.78 33.07
CA MET A 1 10.39 -8.25 31.68
C MET A 1 9.85 -7.20 30.74
N ALA A 2 10.57 -6.86 29.66
CA ALA A 2 10.08 -5.92 28.65
C ALA A 2 8.84 -6.50 27.93
N THR A 3 7.81 -5.67 27.79
CA THR A 3 6.59 -5.94 27.04
C THR A 3 6.90 -6.21 25.57
N ALA A 4 5.97 -6.85 24.84
CA ALA A 4 6.13 -7.07 23.40
C ALA A 4 6.26 -5.76 22.62
N LYS A 5 5.57 -4.70 23.07
CA LYS A 5 5.64 -3.35 22.50
C LYS A 5 7.02 -2.72 22.65
N GLU A 6 7.67 -2.90 23.79
CA GLU A 6 9.04 -2.40 24.01
C GLU A 6 10.08 -3.18 23.20
N ARG A 7 9.85 -4.47 22.94
CA ARG A 7 10.77 -5.32 22.15
C ARG A 7 10.62 -5.13 20.64
N HIS A 8 9.42 -4.78 20.18
CA HIS A 8 9.10 -4.69 18.76
C HIS A 8 8.30 -3.42 18.45
N PRO A 9 8.83 -2.22 18.73
CA PRO A 9 8.10 -0.98 18.57
C PRO A 9 7.58 -0.77 17.14
N GLN A 10 8.27 -1.32 16.13
CA GLN A 10 7.89 -1.26 14.72
C GLN A 10 6.55 -1.94 14.39
N ILE A 11 6.08 -2.88 15.23
CA ILE A 11 4.80 -3.59 15.02
C ILE A 11 3.63 -2.79 15.64
N TYR A 12 3.93 -1.83 16.51
CA TYR A 12 2.93 -1.04 17.24
C TYR A 12 2.91 0.44 16.82
N ILE A 13 3.32 0.70 15.57
CA ILE A 13 3.18 2.01 14.94
C ILE A 13 1.76 2.08 14.38
N GLU A 14 0.92 2.97 14.92
CA GLU A 14 -0.38 3.30 14.34
C GLU A 14 -0.37 4.78 14.01
N ARG A 15 -0.20 5.12 12.73
CA ARG A 15 -0.16 6.52 12.27
C ARG A 15 -1.55 7.17 12.31
N ASN A 16 -2.58 6.39 12.01
CA ASN A 16 -3.99 6.81 11.91
C ASN A 16 -4.19 8.11 11.12
N GLU A 17 -3.45 8.25 10.02
CA GLU A 17 -3.49 9.38 9.10
C GLU A 17 -4.49 9.10 7.97
N ASP A 18 -5.31 10.08 7.59
CA ASP A 18 -6.21 9.95 6.44
C ASP A 18 -5.40 9.98 5.13
N PRO A 19 -5.39 8.88 4.34
CA PRO A 19 -4.65 8.82 3.07
C PRO A 19 -5.07 9.91 2.09
N ARG A 20 -6.32 10.38 2.13
CA ARG A 20 -6.86 11.37 1.17
C ARG A 20 -6.21 12.74 1.28
N THR A 21 -5.51 13.00 2.38
CA THR A 21 -4.75 14.24 2.59
C THR A 21 -3.37 14.21 1.92
N ARG A 22 -2.88 13.02 1.54
CA ARG A 22 -1.54 12.81 1.01
C ARG A 22 -1.46 13.18 -0.46
N ARG A 23 -0.25 13.45 -0.95
CA ARG A 23 0.04 13.69 -2.37
C ARG A 23 1.30 12.95 -2.77
N ARG A 24 1.50 12.75 -4.07
CA ARG A 24 2.73 12.18 -4.62
C ARG A 24 3.94 13.05 -4.23
N THR A 25 4.89 12.46 -3.49
CA THR A 25 6.18 13.07 -3.11
C THR A 25 7.36 12.28 -3.68
N MET A 26 7.14 11.05 -4.15
CA MET A 26 8.14 10.17 -4.75
C MET A 26 7.58 9.57 -6.04
N LEU A 27 8.39 9.51 -7.09
CA LEU A 27 7.99 8.89 -8.37
C LEU A 27 7.84 7.37 -8.18
N MET A 28 6.82 6.78 -8.79
CA MET A 28 6.70 5.32 -8.89
C MET A 28 7.72 4.82 -9.94
N GLU A 29 8.72 4.07 -9.50
CA GLU A 29 9.79 3.51 -10.32
C GLU A 29 9.54 2.04 -10.70
N VAL A 30 8.97 1.25 -9.78
CA VAL A 30 8.79 -0.19 -9.97
C VAL A 30 7.38 -0.66 -9.61
N LEU A 31 6.69 -1.27 -10.57
CA LEU A 31 5.44 -2.00 -10.37
C LEU A 31 5.73 -3.52 -10.34
N SER A 32 5.84 -4.09 -9.15
CA SER A 32 6.08 -5.53 -8.96
C SER A 32 4.76 -6.30 -8.78
N MET A 33 4.12 -6.61 -9.91
CA MET A 33 2.75 -7.13 -9.98
C MET A 33 2.66 -8.66 -9.78
N GLY A 34 3.41 -9.19 -8.82
CA GLY A 34 3.30 -10.59 -8.38
C GLY A 34 2.15 -10.76 -7.38
N TYR A 35 1.39 -11.85 -7.49
CA TYR A 35 0.35 -12.18 -6.51
C TYR A 35 0.94 -12.57 -5.15
N SER A 36 0.11 -12.46 -4.11
CA SER A 36 0.42 -12.93 -2.76
C SER A 36 1.05 -14.33 -2.78
N ARG A 37 2.08 -14.51 -1.95
CA ARG A 37 2.84 -15.77 -1.77
C ARG A 37 3.76 -16.16 -2.94
N THR A 38 4.00 -15.28 -3.90
CA THR A 38 4.97 -15.50 -5.01
C THR A 38 6.36 -14.88 -4.76
N GLY A 39 6.70 -14.59 -3.50
CA GLY A 39 7.97 -13.93 -3.14
C GLY A 39 7.90 -12.41 -3.04
N THR A 40 6.72 -11.82 -2.97
CA THR A 40 6.46 -10.37 -2.87
C THR A 40 7.20 -9.71 -1.70
N MET A 41 7.24 -10.37 -0.53
CA MET A 41 7.97 -9.84 0.64
C MET A 41 9.50 -9.84 0.42
N THR A 42 10.03 -10.87 -0.24
CA THR A 42 11.45 -10.91 -0.64
C THR A 42 11.75 -9.81 -1.66
N MET A 43 10.83 -9.56 -2.60
CA MET A 43 10.96 -8.48 -3.57
C MET A 43 10.96 -7.10 -2.90
N LYS A 44 10.05 -6.86 -1.94
CA LYS A 44 10.06 -5.65 -1.10
C LYS A 44 11.42 -5.45 -0.45
N ALA A 45 11.95 -6.49 0.22
CA ALA A 45 13.25 -6.41 0.87
C ALA A 45 14.39 -6.11 -0.12
N ALA A 46 14.38 -6.72 -1.31
CA ALA A 46 15.37 -6.46 -2.34
C ALA A 46 15.33 -5.02 -2.87
N LEU A 47 14.14 -4.48 -3.12
CA LEU A 47 13.96 -3.09 -3.56
C LEU A 47 14.37 -2.08 -2.48
N GLU A 48 14.11 -2.39 -1.21
CA GLU A 48 14.58 -1.56 -0.09
C GLU A 48 16.10 -1.58 0.07
N ILE A 49 16.77 -2.71 -0.18
CA ILE A 49 18.24 -2.79 -0.25
C ILE A 49 18.78 -1.87 -1.36
N LEU A 50 18.06 -1.75 -2.47
CA LEU A 50 18.39 -0.84 -3.57
C LEU A 50 18.02 0.63 -3.28
N GLY A 51 17.45 0.92 -2.12
CA GLY A 51 17.09 2.28 -1.70
C GLY A 51 15.74 2.76 -2.24
N ILE A 52 14.89 1.86 -2.75
CA ILE A 52 13.55 2.19 -3.25
C ILE A 52 12.51 1.85 -2.17
N PRO A 53 11.89 2.85 -1.51
CA PRO A 53 10.82 2.61 -0.54
C PRO A 53 9.68 1.86 -1.21
N THR A 54 9.32 0.69 -0.66
CA THR A 54 8.39 -0.23 -1.31
C THR A 54 7.14 -0.48 -0.47
N TRP A 55 5.98 -0.16 -1.04
CA TRP A 55 4.68 -0.52 -0.50
C TRP A 55 4.43 -2.03 -0.64
N HIS A 56 3.87 -2.65 0.41
CA HIS A 56 3.48 -4.06 0.44
C HIS A 56 2.32 -4.23 1.42
N TRP A 57 1.47 -5.25 1.28
CA TRP A 57 0.40 -5.62 2.23
C TRP A 57 0.75 -5.42 3.73
N VAL A 58 1.94 -5.83 4.17
CA VAL A 58 2.35 -5.73 5.58
C VAL A 58 2.39 -4.30 6.11
N THR A 59 2.55 -3.30 5.23
CA THR A 59 2.56 -1.87 5.58
C THR A 59 1.17 -1.37 6.01
N MET A 60 0.08 -2.06 5.64
CA MET A 60 -1.28 -1.67 6.06
C MET A 60 -1.48 -1.74 7.57
N ALA A 61 -0.72 -2.59 8.27
CA ALA A 61 -0.78 -2.68 9.72
C ALA A 61 -0.30 -1.38 10.40
N GLU A 62 0.51 -0.56 9.71
CA GLU A 62 1.04 0.71 10.24
C GLU A 62 0.03 1.86 10.15
N ASN A 63 -0.95 1.76 9.24
CA ASN A 63 -1.98 2.79 9.04
C ASN A 63 -3.33 2.18 8.61
N PRO A 64 -4.19 1.78 9.56
CA PRO A 64 -5.50 1.20 9.26
C PRO A 64 -6.41 2.01 8.30
N PRO A 65 -6.40 3.36 8.28
CA PRO A 65 -7.14 4.13 7.28
C PRO A 65 -6.77 3.82 5.82
N ASP A 66 -5.55 3.36 5.53
CA ASP A 66 -5.16 2.95 4.18
C ASP A 66 -5.94 1.71 3.74
N LEU A 67 -6.19 0.77 4.67
CA LEU A 67 -7.00 -0.43 4.41
C LEU A 67 -8.43 -0.07 4.02
N ALA A 68 -9.03 0.93 4.67
CA ALA A 68 -10.37 1.39 4.33
C ALA A 68 -10.41 1.97 2.90
N MET A 69 -9.44 2.80 2.53
CA MET A 69 -9.39 3.38 1.19
C MET A 69 -9.06 2.34 0.10
N TRP A 70 -8.21 1.35 0.39
CA TRP A 70 -8.00 0.22 -0.51
C TRP A 70 -9.26 -0.64 -0.70
N ALA A 71 -10.04 -0.88 0.35
CA ALA A 71 -11.32 -1.58 0.26
C ALA A 71 -12.32 -0.79 -0.61
N GLU A 72 -12.33 0.54 -0.51
CA GLU A 72 -13.13 1.39 -1.41
C GLU A 72 -12.70 1.26 -2.88
N ALA A 73 -11.39 1.21 -3.15
CA ALA A 73 -10.87 1.01 -4.50
C ALA A 73 -11.33 -0.33 -5.10
N ILE A 74 -11.26 -1.41 -4.32
CA ILE A 74 -11.67 -2.76 -4.74
C ILE A 74 -13.19 -2.78 -4.99
N GLU A 75 -13.96 -2.20 -4.09
CA GLU A 75 -15.42 -2.09 -4.22
C GLU A 75 -15.81 -1.31 -5.48
N ALA A 76 -15.15 -0.19 -5.76
CA ALA A 76 -15.39 0.62 -6.95
C ALA A 76 -15.04 -0.13 -8.26
N LYS A 77 -14.00 -0.96 -8.23
CA LYS A 77 -13.56 -1.72 -9.42
C LYS A 77 -14.41 -2.95 -9.70
N PHE A 78 -14.75 -3.72 -8.66
CA PHE A 78 -15.34 -5.06 -8.82
C PHE A 78 -16.82 -5.14 -8.44
N ASN A 79 -17.41 -4.11 -7.82
CA ASN A 79 -18.85 -4.05 -7.56
C ASN A 79 -19.52 -2.88 -8.31
N PRO A 80 -20.00 -3.10 -9.55
CA PRO A 80 -20.72 -2.09 -10.32
C PRO A 80 -21.99 -1.56 -9.62
N ALA A 81 -22.60 -2.34 -8.72
CA ALA A 81 -23.80 -1.92 -7.99
C ALA A 81 -23.49 -0.98 -6.81
N SER A 82 -22.22 -0.81 -6.44
CA SER A 82 -21.81 0.05 -5.32
C SER A 82 -22.04 1.54 -5.59
N GLY A 83 -22.14 1.95 -6.86
CA GLY A 83 -22.22 3.36 -7.27
C GLY A 83 -20.94 4.17 -7.00
N LYS A 84 -19.87 3.53 -6.52
CA LYS A 84 -18.58 4.18 -6.28
C LYS A 84 -17.87 4.44 -7.60
N GLN A 85 -17.18 5.58 -7.68
CA GLN A 85 -16.40 5.93 -8.85
C GLN A 85 -15.09 5.13 -8.86
N PRO A 86 -14.66 4.60 -10.03
CA PRO A 86 -13.35 3.95 -10.17
C PRO A 86 -12.23 4.88 -9.73
N PHE A 87 -11.22 4.31 -9.07
CA PHE A 87 -10.04 5.06 -8.65
C PHE A 87 -9.17 5.41 -9.86
N GLY A 88 -8.62 6.61 -9.87
CA GLY A 88 -7.63 7.07 -10.83
C GLY A 88 -6.33 7.51 -10.14
N ARG A 89 -5.52 8.25 -10.89
CA ARG A 89 -4.19 8.68 -10.45
C ARG A 89 -4.20 9.43 -9.12
N SER A 90 -5.17 10.32 -8.89
CA SER A 90 -5.24 11.10 -7.64
C SER A 90 -5.43 10.22 -6.40
N GLU A 91 -6.29 9.21 -6.50
CA GLU A 91 -6.57 8.31 -5.38
C GLU A 91 -5.39 7.35 -5.13
N PHE A 92 -4.71 6.91 -6.19
CA PHE A 92 -3.47 6.13 -6.03
C PHE A 92 -2.29 6.98 -5.56
N ASP A 93 -2.23 8.27 -5.89
CA ASP A 93 -1.27 9.21 -5.32
C ASP A 93 -1.50 9.40 -3.81
N ASN A 94 -2.76 9.32 -3.33
CA ASN A 94 -3.07 9.33 -1.90
C ASN A 94 -2.52 8.09 -1.17
N LEU A 95 -2.73 6.90 -1.75
CA LEU A 95 -2.33 5.62 -1.16
C LEU A 95 -0.82 5.36 -1.29
N LEU A 96 -0.25 5.67 -2.45
CA LEU A 96 1.10 5.25 -2.84
C LEU A 96 2.09 6.41 -2.99
N GLY A 97 1.69 7.65 -2.67
CA GLY A 97 2.40 8.87 -3.05
C GLY A 97 3.84 9.00 -2.57
N TYR A 98 4.20 8.32 -1.48
CA TYR A 98 5.53 8.35 -0.86
C TYR A 98 6.34 7.07 -1.09
N TRP A 99 5.83 6.15 -1.90
CA TRP A 99 6.49 4.90 -2.25
C TRP A 99 7.02 4.97 -3.68
N GLY A 100 8.26 4.49 -3.86
CA GLY A 100 8.91 4.36 -5.16
C GLY A 100 8.63 3.02 -5.84
N ALA A 101 8.09 2.05 -5.10
CA ALA A 101 7.63 0.79 -5.65
C ALA A 101 6.40 0.26 -4.92
N CYS A 102 5.67 -0.63 -5.57
CA CYS A 102 4.64 -1.43 -4.91
C CYS A 102 4.73 -2.90 -5.33
N THR A 103 4.35 -3.76 -4.39
CA THR A 103 4.24 -5.21 -4.58
C THR A 103 3.06 -5.75 -3.78
N ASP A 104 2.65 -6.97 -4.08
CA ASP A 104 1.58 -7.68 -3.39
C ASP A 104 0.17 -7.10 -3.60
N GLN A 105 -0.81 -7.78 -3.02
CA GLN A 105 -2.18 -7.27 -2.94
C GLN A 105 -2.30 -6.07 -1.98
N PRO A 106 -3.20 -5.13 -2.25
CA PRO A 106 -4.14 -5.11 -3.38
C PRO A 106 -3.59 -4.42 -4.64
N SER A 107 -2.35 -3.90 -4.63
CA SER A 107 -1.78 -3.15 -5.77
C SER A 107 -1.79 -3.95 -7.09
N VAL A 108 -1.53 -5.25 -7.04
CA VAL A 108 -1.60 -6.17 -8.19
C VAL A 108 -2.98 -6.24 -8.87
N LEU A 109 -4.05 -5.81 -8.19
CA LEU A 109 -5.40 -5.78 -8.77
C LEU A 109 -5.62 -4.56 -9.67
N PHE A 110 -4.70 -3.60 -9.67
CA PHE A 110 -4.84 -2.29 -10.32
C PHE A 110 -3.72 -2.00 -11.35
N VAL A 111 -3.24 -3.03 -12.05
CA VAL A 111 -2.11 -2.91 -13.01
C VAL A 111 -2.38 -1.89 -14.12
N GLU A 112 -3.64 -1.75 -14.55
CA GLU A 112 -4.00 -0.82 -15.62
C GLU A 112 -4.13 0.64 -15.14
N GLU A 113 -4.42 0.83 -13.85
CA GLU A 113 -4.65 2.14 -13.26
C GLU A 113 -3.40 2.75 -12.58
N LEU A 114 -2.39 1.92 -12.27
CA LEU A 114 -1.11 2.31 -11.66
C LEU A 114 -0.04 2.64 -12.70
#